data_AF-A0A139CLS7-F1
#
_entry.id   AF-A0A139CLS7-F1
#
_cell.length_a   1.000
_cell.length_b   1.000
_cell.length_c   1.000
_cell.angle_alpha   90.00
_cell.angle_beta   90.00
_cell.angle_gamma   90.00
#
_symmetry.space_group_name_H-M   'P 1'
#
loop_
_entity.id
_entity.type
_entity.pdbx_description
1 polymer ?
#
loop_
_entity_poly.entity_id
_entity_poly.type
_entity_poly.pdbx_seq_one_letter_code
_entity_poly.pdbx_strand_id
1 'polypeptide(L)'
;MSDDYYVCTGCALLCDDIGVKVEEKKLIAVHAACRKGVAFMKGCSHPMEASVNGEKADVDSAIREASNILKNAENPLIFGHANSSNAAQLKAIELARKTNAYLDDTSSFCQGPLIEAIMGDKLKTCTLDDVRHKADVIIFWGSDPASAHPRHMSRYSYFPRGKERQRGWEEDRTAIAIDVRKSDTAEICGENKLYRIPVRGDAEFMDALVSALSGKVPKTSYDFDKKRLLELASIMKKAKFGVIFAGLGMVYSLEDNEPLYRLMEKLNSVSNFHVIPMSGHYNMVGFNKNLSGETGYINRVKFEGE
;
A
#
# COMPACT_ATOMS: atom_id res chain seq x y z
N MET A 1 -8.62 29.69 11.85
CA MET A 1 -7.85 28.43 11.82
C MET A 1 -6.48 28.81 11.29
N SER A 2 -5.38 28.19 11.72
CA SER A 2 -4.16 28.36 10.93
C SER A 2 -4.48 27.89 9.51
N ASP A 3 -4.18 28.71 8.50
CA ASP A 3 -4.47 28.39 7.09
C ASP A 3 -3.56 27.25 6.56
N ASP A 4 -2.73 26.66 7.41
CA ASP A 4 -1.81 25.58 7.07
C ASP A 4 -2.47 24.20 7.21
N TYR A 5 -2.51 23.46 6.11
CA TYR A 5 -2.82 22.03 6.11
C TYR A 5 -1.57 21.19 6.37
N TYR A 6 -1.76 20.06 7.05
CA TYR A 6 -0.70 19.12 7.41
C TYR A 6 -0.92 17.75 6.76
N VAL A 7 0.18 17.04 6.53
CA VAL A 7 0.19 15.67 6.02
C VAL A 7 0.05 14.67 7.16
N CYS A 8 -0.96 13.81 7.09
CA CYS A 8 -1.18 12.71 8.02
C CYS A 8 -0.21 11.56 7.75
N THR A 9 0.61 11.22 8.74
CA THR A 9 1.56 10.08 8.69
C THR A 9 1.01 8.79 9.32
N GLY A 10 -0.32 8.69 9.49
CA GLY A 10 -0.96 7.51 10.10
C GLY A 10 -1.02 6.27 9.20
N CYS A 11 -0.96 6.43 7.87
CA CYS A 11 -0.82 5.34 6.89
C CYS A 11 -0.27 5.88 5.56
N ALA A 12 -0.03 5.00 4.59
CA ALA A 12 0.48 5.37 3.25
C ALA A 12 -0.45 6.26 2.41
N LEU A 13 -1.64 6.61 2.91
CA LEU A 13 -2.54 7.50 2.18
C LEU A 13 -2.10 8.97 2.21
N LEU A 14 -1.26 9.35 3.19
CA LEU A 14 -0.66 10.68 3.30
C LEU A 14 -1.65 11.83 3.08
N CYS A 15 -2.80 11.78 3.77
CA CYS A 15 -3.83 12.80 3.64
C CYS A 15 -3.25 14.18 4.00
N ASP A 16 -3.23 15.12 3.06
CA ASP A 16 -2.57 16.44 3.13
C ASP A 16 -3.55 17.61 3.34
N ASP A 17 -4.78 17.32 3.78
CA ASP A 17 -5.85 18.28 4.04
C ASP A 17 -6.20 18.34 5.53
N ILE A 18 -5.27 17.96 6.41
CA ILE A 18 -5.51 17.90 7.85
C ILE A 18 -5.33 19.28 8.46
N GLY A 19 -6.41 19.86 8.97
CA GLY A 19 -6.35 21.06 9.81
C GLY A 19 -6.05 20.68 11.25
N VAL A 20 -5.08 21.35 11.87
CA VAL A 20 -4.75 21.16 13.29
C VAL A 20 -4.91 22.48 14.04
N LYS A 21 -5.34 22.41 15.31
CA LYS A 21 -5.35 23.55 16.22
C LYS A 21 -4.38 23.29 17.35
N VAL A 22 -3.37 24.15 17.48
CA VAL A 22 -2.36 24.08 18.53
C VAL A 22 -2.45 25.32 19.41
N GLU A 23 -2.51 25.14 20.73
CA GLU A 23 -2.46 26.22 21.73
C GLU A 23 -1.40 25.84 22.76
N GLU A 24 -0.53 26.78 23.16
CA GLU A 24 0.52 26.54 24.16
C GLU A 24 1.37 25.28 23.89
N LYS A 25 1.70 25.03 22.61
CA LYS A 25 2.43 23.82 22.13
C LYS A 25 1.69 22.49 22.35
N LYS A 26 0.38 22.52 22.63
CA LYS A 26 -0.47 21.34 22.78
C LYS A 26 -1.46 21.24 21.62
N LEU A 27 -1.59 20.04 21.07
CA LEU A 27 -2.57 19.74 20.02
C LEU A 27 -3.98 19.66 20.63
N ILE A 28 -4.80 20.68 20.38
CA ILE A 28 -6.15 20.80 20.94
C ILE A 28 -7.19 20.11 20.04
N ALA A 29 -7.07 20.28 18.72
CA ALA A 29 -8.02 19.72 17.76
C ALA A 29 -7.33 19.24 16.48
N VAL A 30 -7.93 18.23 15.86
CA VAL A 30 -7.55 17.70 14.55
C VAL A 30 -8.84 17.57 13.72
N HIS A 31 -8.85 18.20 12.55
CA HIS A 31 -9.99 18.23 11.63
C HIS A 31 -9.67 17.41 10.37
N ALA A 32 -10.70 16.83 9.75
CA ALA A 32 -10.61 16.01 8.53
C ALA A 32 -9.75 14.73 8.61
N ALA A 33 -9.06 14.44 9.72
CA ALA A 33 -8.38 13.16 9.92
C ALA A 33 -9.39 12.04 10.26
N CYS A 34 -9.12 10.82 9.81
CA CYS A 34 -9.85 9.65 10.31
C CYS A 34 -9.42 9.32 11.75
N ARG A 35 -10.15 8.39 12.39
CA ARG A 35 -9.83 7.92 13.76
C ARG A 35 -8.37 7.52 13.94
N LYS A 36 -7.78 6.83 12.95
CA LYS A 36 -6.35 6.44 12.94
C LYS A 36 -5.43 7.66 12.94
N GLY A 37 -5.69 8.65 12.09
CA GLY A 37 -4.91 9.88 12.01
C GLY A 37 -5.00 10.71 13.30
N VAL A 38 -6.20 10.87 13.86
CA VAL A 38 -6.40 11.57 15.14
C VAL A 38 -5.63 10.88 16.26
N ALA A 39 -5.74 9.55 16.37
CA ALA A 39 -5.03 8.77 17.39
C ALA A 39 -3.51 8.90 17.24
N PHE A 40 -2.99 8.83 16.01
CA PHE A 40 -1.56 8.98 15.73
C PHE A 40 -1.06 10.37 16.15
N MET A 41 -1.73 11.44 15.74
CA MET A 41 -1.30 12.81 16.05
C MET A 41 -1.41 13.15 17.54
N LYS A 42 -2.45 12.67 18.23
CA LYS A 42 -2.62 12.89 19.67
C LYS A 42 -1.74 11.97 20.53
N GLY A 43 -1.29 10.85 19.98
CA GLY A 43 -0.46 9.86 20.69
C GLY A 43 0.97 10.31 20.96
N CYS A 44 1.49 11.30 20.23
CA CYS A 44 2.87 11.80 20.38
C CYS A 44 3.11 12.70 21.62
N SER A 45 2.29 12.59 22.66
CA SER A 45 2.37 13.46 23.86
C SER A 45 3.53 13.10 24.81
N HIS A 46 4.05 11.88 24.74
CA HIS A 46 5.12 11.38 25.60
C HIS A 46 6.14 10.60 24.76
N PRO A 47 7.15 11.25 24.16
CA PRO A 47 8.19 10.54 23.45
C PRO A 47 8.92 9.59 24.40
N MET A 48 9.34 8.43 23.92
CA MET A 48 10.17 7.52 24.72
C MET A 48 11.47 8.23 25.09
N GLU A 49 11.87 8.09 26.36
CA GLU A 49 13.16 8.56 26.83
C GLU A 49 14.28 7.68 26.26
N ALA A 50 15.44 8.28 26.00
CA ALA A 50 16.61 7.53 25.59
C ALA A 50 17.05 6.60 26.73
N SER A 51 17.44 5.37 26.39
CA SER A 51 17.92 4.38 27.34
C SER A 51 19.04 3.53 26.77
N VAL A 52 19.90 3.03 27.66
CA VAL A 52 20.97 2.08 27.38
C VAL A 52 20.78 0.90 28.32
N ASN A 53 20.65 -0.31 27.76
CA ASN A 53 20.42 -1.54 28.55
C ASN A 53 19.21 -1.45 29.51
N GLY A 54 18.18 -0.70 29.12
CA GLY A 54 16.96 -0.50 29.92
C GLY A 54 17.06 0.62 30.96
N GLU A 55 18.23 1.24 31.14
CA GLU A 55 18.43 2.37 32.05
C GLU A 55 18.35 3.71 31.31
N LYS A 56 17.74 4.71 31.95
CA LYS A 56 17.60 6.05 31.38
C LYS A 56 18.97 6.66 31.10
N ALA A 57 19.15 7.20 29.90
CA ALA A 57 20.36 7.88 29.45
C ALA A 57 20.03 9.23 28.79
N ASP A 58 21.00 10.12 28.71
CA ASP A 58 20.90 11.28 27.83
C ASP A 58 21.06 10.85 26.36
N VAL A 59 20.56 11.68 25.45
CA VAL A 59 20.55 11.39 24.00
C VAL A 59 21.96 11.18 23.46
N ASP A 60 22.94 11.97 23.91
CA ASP A 60 24.30 11.87 23.40
C ASP A 60 24.97 10.56 23.85
N SER A 61 24.73 10.15 25.10
CA SER A 61 25.21 8.85 25.61
C SER A 61 24.57 7.68 24.87
N ALA A 62 23.27 7.73 24.60
CA ALA A 62 22.58 6.71 23.81
C ALA A 62 23.10 6.64 22.36
N ILE A 63 23.37 7.79 21.72
CA ILE A 63 23.97 7.83 20.38
C ILE A 63 25.39 7.26 20.39
N ARG A 64 26.22 7.61 21.38
CA ARG A 64 27.58 7.06 21.51
C ARG A 64 27.56 5.55 21.64
N GLU A 65 26.67 5.01 22.47
CA GLU A 65 26.56 3.56 22.64
C GLU A 65 26.06 2.86 21.37
N ALA A 66 25.02 3.40 20.72
CA ALA A 66 24.55 2.88 19.44
C ALA A 66 25.65 2.89 18.37
N SER A 67 26.47 3.94 18.33
CA SER A 67 27.62 4.02 17.43
C SER A 67 28.69 2.99 17.76
N ASN A 68 28.97 2.72 19.04
CA ASN A 68 29.91 1.68 19.46
C ASN A 68 29.44 0.28 19.04
N ILE A 69 28.15 -0.01 19.22
CA ILE A 69 27.53 -1.28 18.79
C ILE A 69 27.69 -1.46 17.28
N LEU A 70 27.31 -0.45 16.48
CA LEU A 70 27.40 -0.54 15.02
C LEU A 70 28.84 -0.66 14.53
N LYS A 71 29.80 0.02 15.17
CA LYS A 71 31.21 -0.02 14.80
C LYS A 71 31.87 -1.37 15.08
N ASN A 72 31.48 -2.02 16.17
CA ASN A 72 32.06 -3.30 16.60
C ASN A 72 31.31 -4.52 16.05
N ALA A 73 30.18 -4.32 15.38
CA ALA A 73 29.41 -5.41 14.78
C ALA A 73 30.10 -5.92 13.50
N GLU A 74 30.25 -7.24 13.40
CA GLU A 74 30.79 -7.88 12.18
C GLU A 74 29.79 -7.82 11.01
N ASN A 75 28.49 -7.93 11.31
CA ASN A 75 27.41 -7.96 10.33
C ASN A 75 26.21 -7.11 10.79
N PRO A 76 26.34 -5.77 10.82
CA PRO A 76 25.25 -4.91 11.28
C PRO A 76 24.05 -4.97 10.32
N LEU A 77 22.84 -4.92 10.88
CA LEU A 77 21.58 -4.75 10.15
C LEU A 77 20.92 -3.46 10.61
N ILE A 78 20.62 -2.59 9.65
CA ILE A 78 19.78 -1.41 9.83
C ILE A 78 18.42 -1.76 9.20
N PHE A 79 17.39 -1.90 10.03
CA PHE A 79 16.07 -2.35 9.61
C PHE A 79 14.98 -1.31 9.94
N GLY A 80 14.05 -1.08 9.03
CA GLY A 80 12.82 -0.31 9.31
C GLY A 80 12.61 0.88 8.39
N HIS A 81 12.67 2.10 8.91
CA HIS A 81 12.58 3.37 8.14
C HIS A 81 11.31 3.66 7.31
N ALA A 82 10.39 2.70 7.16
CA ALA A 82 9.13 2.87 6.46
C ALA A 82 8.19 3.92 7.11
N ASN A 83 8.46 4.30 8.36
CA ASN A 83 7.78 5.38 9.09
C ASN A 83 8.73 6.55 9.42
N SER A 84 9.74 6.79 8.57
CA SER A 84 10.66 7.93 8.67
C SER A 84 10.50 8.87 7.48
N SER A 85 10.96 10.12 7.64
CA SER A 85 11.03 11.07 6.52
C SER A 85 12.06 10.62 5.47
N ASN A 86 11.94 11.11 4.24
CA ASN A 86 12.93 10.84 3.18
C ASN A 86 14.35 11.26 3.61
N ALA A 87 14.49 12.40 4.29
CA ALA A 87 15.79 12.86 4.78
C ALA A 87 16.43 11.87 5.78
N ALA A 88 15.64 11.30 6.68
CA ALA A 88 16.11 10.29 7.63
C ALA A 88 16.45 8.97 6.92
N GLN A 89 15.67 8.57 5.92
CA GLN A 89 15.96 7.39 5.09
C GLN A 89 17.29 7.52 4.34
N LEU A 90 17.56 8.67 3.73
CA LEU A 90 18.83 8.96 3.05
C LEU A 90 20.01 8.90 4.03
N LYS A 91 19.84 9.39 5.27
CA LYS A 91 20.86 9.27 6.31
C LYS A 91 21.08 7.83 6.78
N ALA A 92 20.04 7.00 6.78
CA ALA A 92 20.18 5.58 7.06
C ALA A 92 20.95 4.84 5.96
N ILE A 93 20.73 5.20 4.68
CA ILE A 93 21.53 4.69 3.56
C ILE A 93 23.00 5.09 3.71
N GLU A 94 23.28 6.36 4.02
CA GLU A 94 24.64 6.84 4.28
C GLU A 94 25.30 6.08 5.45
N LEU A 95 24.55 5.86 6.54
CA LEU A 95 25.03 5.11 7.69
C LEU A 95 25.33 3.65 7.32
N ALA A 96 24.43 2.98 6.60
CA ALA A 96 24.62 1.59 6.17
C ALA A 96 25.87 1.42 5.32
N ARG A 97 26.13 2.38 4.42
CA ARG A 97 27.35 2.41 3.60
C ARG A 97 28.61 2.56 4.46
N LYS A 98 28.60 3.45 5.46
CA LYS A 98 29.76 3.67 6.36
C LYS A 98 30.06 2.48 7.27
N THR A 99 29.07 1.67 7.59
CA THR A 99 29.20 0.55 8.53
C THR A 99 29.18 -0.82 7.86
N ASN A 100 29.20 -0.87 6.52
CA ASN A 100 29.05 -2.11 5.75
C ASN A 100 27.81 -2.91 6.21
N ALA A 101 26.71 -2.23 6.52
CA ALA A 101 25.52 -2.87 7.05
C ALA A 101 24.67 -3.49 5.94
N TYR A 102 23.85 -4.46 6.35
CA TYR A 102 22.63 -4.78 5.63
C TYR A 102 21.60 -3.68 5.90
N LEU A 103 20.88 -3.25 4.87
CA LEU A 103 19.81 -2.27 4.95
C LEU A 103 18.53 -2.87 4.35
N ASP A 104 17.48 -2.94 5.17
CA ASP A 104 16.20 -3.50 4.78
C ASP A 104 15.02 -2.78 5.44
N ASP A 105 13.82 -2.96 4.91
CA ASP A 105 12.58 -2.46 5.50
C ASP A 105 11.47 -3.51 5.46
N THR A 106 10.31 -3.13 5.97
CA THR A 106 9.12 -3.98 5.99
C THR A 106 8.64 -4.37 4.59
N SER A 107 9.03 -3.67 3.51
CA SER A 107 8.62 -4.04 2.16
C SER A 107 9.06 -5.45 1.78
N SER A 108 10.16 -5.94 2.37
CA SER A 108 10.76 -7.23 2.06
C SER A 108 9.87 -8.43 2.42
N PHE A 109 8.87 -8.24 3.27
CA PHE A 109 7.84 -9.24 3.56
C PHE A 109 6.42 -8.67 3.45
N CYS A 110 6.25 -7.55 2.74
CA CYS A 110 4.97 -6.83 2.62
C CYS A 110 4.66 -6.61 1.12
N GLN A 111 4.39 -5.38 0.66
CA GLN A 111 4.11 -5.12 -0.77
C GLN A 111 5.35 -4.90 -1.65
N GLY A 112 6.57 -5.15 -1.15
CA GLY A 112 7.82 -4.94 -1.90
C GLY A 112 7.83 -5.59 -3.29
N PRO A 113 7.41 -6.86 -3.46
CA PRO A 113 7.39 -7.50 -4.78
C PRO A 113 6.54 -6.76 -5.82
N LEU A 114 5.43 -6.13 -5.41
CA LEU A 114 4.61 -5.33 -6.33
C LEU A 114 5.23 -3.97 -6.63
N ILE A 115 5.90 -3.36 -5.64
CA ILE A 115 6.61 -2.09 -5.83
C ILE A 115 7.76 -2.28 -6.82
N GLU A 116 8.56 -3.34 -6.65
CA GLU A 116 9.63 -3.71 -7.57
C GLU A 116 9.10 -3.96 -8.99
N ALA A 117 8.01 -4.71 -9.12
CA ALA A 117 7.38 -4.97 -10.41
C ALA A 117 6.89 -3.70 -11.12
N ILE A 118 6.36 -2.73 -10.36
CA ILE A 118 5.94 -1.43 -10.91
C ILE A 118 7.15 -0.58 -11.31
N MET A 119 8.20 -0.54 -10.48
CA MET A 119 9.41 0.22 -10.77
C MET A 119 10.20 -0.35 -11.95
N GLY A 120 10.11 -1.66 -12.19
CA GLY A 120 10.67 -2.33 -13.36
C GLY A 120 9.70 -2.46 -14.55
N ASP A 121 8.63 -1.64 -14.61
CA ASP A 121 7.65 -1.59 -15.70
C ASP A 121 6.92 -2.91 -16.04
N LYS A 122 6.96 -3.92 -15.15
CA LYS A 122 6.22 -5.18 -15.32
C LYS A 122 4.73 -5.03 -15.02
N LEU A 123 4.36 -4.06 -14.17
CA LEU A 123 2.98 -3.76 -13.82
C LEU A 123 2.65 -2.31 -14.12
N LYS A 124 1.63 -2.11 -14.97
CA LYS A 124 1.06 -0.79 -15.23
C LYS A 124 0.41 -0.24 -13.95
N THR A 125 0.76 0.97 -13.55
CA THR A 125 0.21 1.67 -12.39
C THR A 125 -0.36 3.05 -12.75
N CYS A 126 -1.01 3.73 -11.80
CA CYS A 126 -1.51 5.09 -11.95
C CYS A 126 -1.53 5.83 -10.60
N THR A 127 -1.84 7.12 -10.61
CA THR A 127 -1.97 7.91 -9.38
C THR A 127 -3.34 7.76 -8.74
N LEU A 128 -3.46 8.07 -7.44
CA LEU A 128 -4.77 8.13 -6.77
C LEU A 128 -5.68 9.21 -7.37
N ASP A 129 -5.12 10.27 -7.95
CA ASP A 129 -5.91 11.28 -8.66
C ASP A 129 -6.41 10.79 -10.03
N ASP A 130 -5.65 9.95 -10.73
CA ASP A 130 -6.16 9.25 -11.91
C ASP A 130 -7.35 8.39 -11.54
N VAL A 131 -7.27 7.64 -10.44
CA VAL A 131 -8.41 6.85 -9.94
C VAL A 131 -9.60 7.75 -9.61
N ARG A 132 -9.35 8.84 -8.86
CA ARG A 132 -10.40 9.81 -8.49
C ARG A 132 -11.07 10.38 -9.72
N HIS A 133 -10.34 10.68 -10.78
CA HIS A 133 -10.91 11.36 -11.93
C HIS A 133 -11.47 10.43 -13.01
N LYS A 134 -10.91 9.22 -13.15
CA LYS A 134 -11.11 8.37 -14.32
C LYS A 134 -11.61 6.96 -13.99
N ALA A 135 -11.42 6.40 -12.79
CA ALA A 135 -11.76 4.98 -12.59
C ALA A 135 -13.27 4.70 -12.68
N ASP A 136 -13.68 3.78 -13.56
CA ASP A 136 -15.04 3.24 -13.65
C ASP A 136 -15.18 1.83 -13.04
N VAL A 137 -14.10 1.06 -12.98
CA VAL A 137 -14.08 -0.25 -12.28
C VAL A 137 -12.96 -0.26 -11.25
N ILE A 138 -13.32 -0.54 -10.00
CA ILE A 138 -12.42 -0.53 -8.85
C ILE A 138 -12.51 -1.89 -8.16
N ILE A 139 -11.38 -2.59 -8.08
CA ILE A 139 -11.30 -3.91 -7.46
C ILE A 139 -10.41 -3.82 -6.23
N PHE A 140 -10.97 -4.10 -5.05
CA PHE A 140 -10.22 -4.30 -3.82
C PHE A 140 -9.91 -5.79 -3.68
N TRP A 141 -8.68 -6.19 -3.99
CA TRP A 141 -8.27 -7.59 -3.98
C TRP A 141 -7.39 -7.88 -2.78
N GLY A 142 -7.89 -8.68 -1.84
CA GLY A 142 -7.24 -8.97 -0.56
C GLY A 142 -6.93 -7.71 0.23
N SER A 143 -7.75 -6.66 0.07
CA SER A 143 -7.59 -5.35 0.68
C SER A 143 -8.87 -4.88 1.35
N ASP A 144 -8.72 -4.28 2.53
CA ASP A 144 -9.81 -3.67 3.30
C ASP A 144 -9.47 -2.20 3.66
N PRO A 145 -9.49 -1.28 2.68
CA PRO A 145 -9.22 0.13 2.91
C PRO A 145 -10.14 0.78 3.94
N ALA A 146 -11.40 0.36 4.08
CA ALA A 146 -12.30 0.89 5.11
C ALA A 146 -11.68 0.80 6.52
N SER A 147 -10.97 -0.30 6.80
CA SER A 147 -10.24 -0.52 8.05
C SER A 147 -8.80 0.02 8.02
N ALA A 148 -8.04 -0.29 6.96
CA ALA A 148 -6.58 -0.06 6.93
C ALA A 148 -6.19 1.35 6.46
N HIS A 149 -6.97 1.93 5.55
CA HIS A 149 -6.76 3.25 4.93
C HIS A 149 -8.08 4.04 4.91
N PRO A 150 -8.63 4.45 6.07
CA PRO A 150 -10.07 4.76 6.20
C PRO A 150 -10.60 5.88 5.30
N ARG A 151 -9.73 6.78 4.81
CA ARG A 151 -10.12 7.86 3.88
C ARG A 151 -9.91 7.51 2.41
N HIS A 152 -9.42 6.32 2.09
CA HIS A 152 -9.07 5.94 0.72
C HIS A 152 -10.29 5.95 -0.20
N MET A 153 -11.38 5.29 0.23
CA MET A 153 -12.62 5.22 -0.55
C MET A 153 -13.34 6.56 -0.64
N SER A 154 -13.32 7.36 0.43
CA SER A 154 -14.00 8.66 0.47
C SER A 154 -13.26 9.77 -0.28
N ARG A 155 -11.93 9.66 -0.36
CA ARG A 155 -11.09 10.71 -0.95
C ARG A 155 -10.64 10.43 -2.38
N TYR A 156 -10.34 9.17 -2.71
CA TYR A 156 -9.64 8.85 -3.95
C TYR A 156 -10.33 7.81 -4.82
N SER A 157 -10.88 6.73 -4.26
CA SER A 157 -11.36 5.62 -5.09
C SER A 157 -12.85 5.65 -5.39
N TYR A 158 -13.69 5.33 -4.41
CA TYR A 158 -15.08 4.98 -4.68
C TYR A 158 -16.04 6.18 -4.64
N PHE A 159 -16.16 6.87 -3.52
CA PHE A 159 -17.18 7.91 -3.34
C PHE A 159 -16.93 9.26 -4.05
N PRO A 160 -15.68 9.73 -4.31
CA PRO A 160 -15.49 11.09 -4.81
C PRO A 160 -15.97 11.23 -6.26
N ARG A 161 -16.54 12.39 -6.59
CA ARG A 161 -16.79 12.78 -7.98
C ARG A 161 -15.46 13.11 -8.67
N GLY A 162 -15.31 12.57 -9.87
CA GLY A 162 -14.13 12.73 -10.72
C GLY A 162 -14.42 13.55 -11.96
N LYS A 163 -13.40 14.10 -12.64
CA LYS A 163 -13.57 14.86 -13.89
C LYS A 163 -14.42 14.09 -14.92
N GLU A 164 -14.23 12.78 -15.02
CA GLU A 164 -14.99 11.90 -15.92
C GLU A 164 -16.04 11.05 -15.18
N ARG A 165 -16.22 11.26 -13.87
CA ARG A 165 -17.08 10.47 -12.98
C ARG A 165 -17.99 11.40 -12.18
N GLN A 166 -18.75 12.24 -12.89
CA GLN A 166 -19.53 13.35 -12.33
C GLN A 166 -20.88 12.90 -11.75
N ARG A 167 -21.41 11.76 -12.20
CA ARG A 167 -22.69 11.20 -11.72
C ARG A 167 -22.54 10.41 -10.41
N GLY A 168 -21.34 10.44 -9.81
CA GLY A 168 -21.09 9.81 -8.52
C GLY A 168 -20.79 8.33 -8.63
N TRP A 169 -20.70 7.70 -7.47
CA TRP A 169 -20.34 6.29 -7.34
C TRP A 169 -21.52 5.36 -7.67
N GLU A 170 -22.74 5.89 -7.58
CA GLU A 170 -24.00 5.20 -7.83
C GLU A 170 -24.17 4.83 -9.31
N GLU A 171 -23.64 5.67 -10.22
CA GLU A 171 -23.81 5.51 -11.67
C GLU A 171 -22.51 5.30 -12.44
N ASP A 172 -21.43 6.00 -12.07
CA ASP A 172 -20.21 6.03 -12.88
C ASP A 172 -19.15 5.02 -12.44
N ARG A 173 -19.35 4.32 -11.31
CA ARG A 173 -18.35 3.43 -10.72
C ARG A 173 -18.93 2.09 -10.31
N THR A 174 -18.14 1.05 -10.53
CA THR A 174 -18.38 -0.29 -9.99
C THR A 174 -17.25 -0.63 -9.03
N ALA A 175 -17.56 -0.78 -7.74
CA ALA A 175 -16.64 -1.32 -6.74
C ALA A 175 -16.85 -2.82 -6.56
N ILE A 176 -15.77 -3.58 -6.43
CA ILE A 176 -15.74 -5.04 -6.32
C ILE A 176 -14.76 -5.42 -5.22
N ALA A 177 -15.13 -6.37 -4.38
CA ALA A 177 -14.24 -6.96 -3.39
C ALA A 177 -13.94 -8.41 -3.77
N ILE A 178 -12.67 -8.78 -3.79
CA ILE A 178 -12.21 -10.18 -3.91
C ILE A 178 -11.43 -10.47 -2.62
N ASP A 179 -12.02 -11.27 -1.74
CA ASP A 179 -11.49 -11.49 -0.39
C ASP A 179 -11.99 -12.83 0.16
N VAL A 180 -11.32 -13.39 1.17
CA VAL A 180 -11.72 -14.63 1.86
C VAL A 180 -12.85 -14.40 2.87
N ARG A 181 -13.06 -13.15 3.29
CA ARG A 181 -14.07 -12.73 4.26
C ARG A 181 -14.91 -11.56 3.73
N LYS A 182 -16.08 -11.37 4.33
CA LYS A 182 -16.87 -10.15 4.14
C LYS A 182 -16.31 -9.07 5.07
N SER A 183 -15.42 -8.23 4.54
CA SER A 183 -14.86 -7.07 5.23
C SER A 183 -15.79 -5.86 5.17
N ASP A 184 -15.49 -4.79 5.91
CA ASP A 184 -16.24 -3.53 5.82
C ASP A 184 -16.19 -2.95 4.40
N THR A 185 -15.04 -3.07 3.72
CA THR A 185 -14.94 -2.72 2.29
C THR A 185 -15.86 -3.58 1.42
N ALA A 186 -15.96 -4.89 1.68
CA ALA A 186 -16.86 -5.76 0.94
C ALA A 186 -18.34 -5.42 1.18
N GLU A 187 -18.71 -5.08 2.42
CA GLU A 187 -20.06 -4.58 2.74
C GLU A 187 -20.39 -3.32 1.94
N ILE A 188 -19.45 -2.37 1.85
CA ILE A 188 -19.61 -1.14 1.04
C ILE A 188 -19.75 -1.45 -0.45
N CYS A 189 -19.03 -2.44 -0.98
CA CYS A 189 -19.18 -2.87 -2.38
C CYS A 189 -20.56 -3.51 -2.65
N GLY A 190 -21.16 -4.13 -1.62
CA GLY A 190 -22.43 -4.83 -1.68
C GLY A 190 -22.29 -6.33 -1.95
N GLU A 191 -23.28 -7.10 -1.49
CA GLU A 191 -23.25 -8.59 -1.49
C GLU A 191 -22.96 -9.19 -2.87
N ASN A 192 -23.60 -8.67 -3.92
CA ASN A 192 -23.41 -9.17 -5.30
C ASN A 192 -22.05 -8.79 -5.91
N LYS A 193 -21.28 -7.93 -5.25
CA LYS A 193 -19.95 -7.46 -5.66
C LYS A 193 -18.82 -8.06 -4.82
N LEU A 194 -19.14 -8.94 -3.86
CA LEU A 194 -18.15 -9.75 -3.15
C LEU A 194 -17.91 -11.08 -3.87
N TYR A 195 -16.70 -11.30 -4.34
CA TYR A 195 -16.19 -12.55 -4.88
C TYR A 195 -15.39 -13.25 -3.80
N ARG A 196 -16.09 -14.08 -3.00
CA ARG A 196 -15.49 -14.75 -1.86
C ARG A 196 -14.74 -16.01 -2.29
N ILE A 197 -13.41 -15.98 -2.21
CA ILE A 197 -12.52 -17.09 -2.60
C ILE A 197 -11.96 -17.79 -1.35
N PRO A 198 -11.51 -19.06 -1.43
CA PRO A 198 -10.82 -19.70 -0.31
C PRO A 198 -9.43 -19.10 -0.09
N VAL A 199 -8.89 -19.29 1.12
CA VAL A 199 -7.51 -18.95 1.43
C VAL A 199 -6.57 -19.66 0.45
N ARG A 200 -5.60 -18.93 -0.10
CA ARG A 200 -4.68 -19.42 -1.15
C ARG A 200 -5.33 -19.70 -2.51
N GLY A 201 -6.58 -19.27 -2.73
CA GLY A 201 -7.30 -19.45 -3.98
C GLY A 201 -7.01 -18.41 -5.06
N ASP A 202 -6.23 -17.36 -4.75
CA ASP A 202 -6.04 -16.18 -5.60
C ASP A 202 -5.40 -16.48 -6.95
N ALA A 203 -4.33 -17.27 -6.99
CA ALA A 203 -3.63 -17.61 -8.24
C ALA A 203 -4.57 -18.33 -9.23
N GLU A 204 -5.30 -19.33 -8.73
CA GLU A 204 -6.27 -20.07 -9.55
C GLU A 204 -7.45 -19.18 -9.98
N PHE A 205 -7.88 -18.24 -9.13
CA PHE A 205 -8.91 -17.27 -9.49
C PHE A 205 -8.44 -16.34 -10.63
N MET A 206 -7.18 -15.89 -10.59
CA MET A 206 -6.56 -15.10 -11.65
C MET A 206 -6.52 -15.88 -12.97
N ASP A 207 -6.09 -17.14 -12.96
CA ASP A 207 -6.05 -17.98 -14.16
C ASP A 207 -7.45 -18.28 -14.72
N ALA A 208 -8.45 -18.44 -13.85
CA ALA A 208 -9.84 -18.54 -14.24
C ALA A 208 -10.34 -17.26 -14.92
N LEU A 209 -10.00 -16.08 -14.40
CA LEU A 209 -10.31 -14.79 -15.04
C LEU A 209 -9.61 -14.64 -16.40
N VAL A 210 -8.34 -15.05 -16.52
CA VAL A 210 -7.62 -15.06 -17.81
C VAL A 210 -8.34 -15.93 -18.84
N SER A 211 -8.82 -17.11 -18.41
CA SER A 211 -9.61 -18.01 -19.25
C SER A 211 -10.92 -17.37 -19.71
N ALA A 212 -11.67 -16.77 -18.77
CA ALA A 212 -12.92 -16.08 -19.06
C ALA A 212 -12.73 -14.88 -20.02
N LEU A 213 -11.70 -14.05 -19.80
CA LEU A 213 -11.33 -12.93 -20.67
C LEU A 213 -10.90 -13.39 -22.08
N SER A 214 -10.49 -14.66 -22.20
CA SER A 214 -10.12 -15.29 -23.47
C SER A 214 -11.29 -16.04 -24.14
N GLY A 215 -12.50 -15.94 -23.61
CA GLY A 215 -13.68 -16.63 -24.13
C GLY A 215 -13.69 -18.14 -23.86
N LYS A 216 -12.83 -18.63 -22.96
CA LYS A 216 -12.79 -20.02 -22.51
C LYS A 216 -13.64 -20.19 -21.25
N VAL A 217 -14.11 -21.41 -21.01
CA VAL A 217 -14.85 -21.74 -19.78
C VAL A 217 -13.89 -21.66 -18.58
N PRO A 218 -14.12 -20.77 -17.60
CA PRO A 218 -13.28 -20.68 -16.43
C PRO A 218 -13.50 -21.88 -15.51
N LYS A 219 -12.45 -22.28 -14.79
CA LYS A 219 -12.50 -23.40 -13.83
C LYS A 219 -11.60 -23.08 -12.64
N THR A 220 -12.05 -23.47 -11.45
CA THR A 220 -11.26 -23.51 -10.23
C THR A 220 -11.45 -24.87 -9.56
N SER A 221 -10.50 -25.31 -8.75
CA SER A 221 -10.50 -26.55 -7.99
C SER A 221 -11.55 -26.55 -6.89
N TYR A 222 -11.88 -25.36 -6.37
CA TYR A 222 -12.92 -25.10 -5.39
C TYR A 222 -14.29 -24.77 -6.01
N ASP A 223 -14.50 -25.09 -7.29
CA ASP A 223 -15.77 -24.98 -8.02
C ASP A 223 -16.51 -23.65 -7.85
N PHE A 224 -15.78 -22.54 -8.05
CA PHE A 224 -16.38 -21.21 -8.01
C PHE A 224 -17.38 -21.05 -9.16
N ASP A 225 -18.48 -20.34 -8.90
CA ASP A 225 -19.54 -20.13 -9.88
C ASP A 225 -19.01 -19.52 -11.18
N LYS A 226 -19.04 -20.32 -12.25
CA LYS A 226 -18.59 -19.96 -13.60
C LYS A 226 -19.34 -18.76 -14.16
N LYS A 227 -20.63 -18.63 -13.86
CA LYS A 227 -21.45 -17.49 -14.31
C LYS A 227 -20.94 -16.21 -13.68
N ARG A 228 -20.64 -16.22 -12.38
CA ARG A 228 -20.07 -15.06 -11.68
C ARG A 228 -18.68 -14.68 -12.20
N LEU A 229 -17.83 -15.66 -12.51
CA LEU A 229 -16.53 -15.41 -13.15
C LEU A 229 -16.67 -14.76 -14.53
N LEU A 230 -17.60 -15.25 -15.36
CA LEU A 230 -17.90 -14.66 -16.66
C LEU A 230 -18.49 -13.25 -16.55
N GLU A 231 -19.35 -13.01 -15.56
CA GLU A 231 -19.88 -11.67 -15.25
C GLU A 231 -18.76 -10.71 -14.84
N LEU A 232 -17.84 -11.14 -13.96
CA LEU A 232 -16.69 -10.34 -13.55
C LEU A 232 -15.78 -10.01 -14.74
N ALA A 233 -15.44 -11.02 -15.55
CA ALA A 233 -14.63 -10.83 -16.75
C ALA A 233 -15.31 -9.87 -17.75
N SER A 234 -16.64 -9.91 -17.89
CA SER A 234 -17.40 -8.98 -18.72
C SER A 234 -17.34 -7.54 -18.19
N ILE A 235 -17.42 -7.35 -16.86
CA ILE A 235 -17.25 -6.03 -16.22
C ILE A 235 -15.83 -5.51 -16.47
N MET A 236 -14.81 -6.32 -16.21
CA MET A 236 -13.40 -5.96 -16.42
C MET A 236 -13.14 -5.61 -17.90
N LYS A 237 -13.64 -6.42 -18.84
CA LYS A 237 -13.46 -6.16 -20.28
C LYS A 237 -14.09 -4.84 -20.74
N LYS A 238 -15.16 -4.37 -20.09
CA LYS A 238 -15.85 -3.11 -20.42
C LYS A 238 -15.25 -1.88 -19.73
N ALA A 239 -14.30 -2.06 -18.82
CA ALA A 239 -13.70 -0.95 -18.08
C ALA A 239 -12.92 -0.02 -19.02
N LYS A 240 -13.20 1.29 -18.94
CA LYS A 240 -12.41 2.34 -19.60
C LYS A 240 -11.15 2.68 -18.80
N PHE A 241 -11.25 2.58 -17.48
CA PHE A 241 -10.15 2.77 -16.54
C PHE A 241 -10.40 1.88 -15.31
N GLY A 242 -9.86 0.66 -15.37
CA GLY A 242 -9.87 -0.28 -14.27
C GLY A 242 -8.69 -0.06 -13.32
N VAL A 243 -8.91 -0.26 -12.03
CA VAL A 243 -7.83 -0.32 -11.04
C VAL A 243 -8.01 -1.51 -10.09
N ILE A 244 -6.92 -2.23 -9.83
CA ILE A 244 -6.81 -3.25 -8.79
C ILE A 244 -6.01 -2.66 -7.63
N PHE A 245 -6.65 -2.48 -6.49
CA PHE A 245 -6.04 -2.16 -5.22
C PHE A 245 -5.59 -3.46 -4.53
N ALA A 246 -4.32 -3.79 -4.74
CA ALA A 246 -3.70 -5.04 -4.30
C ALA A 246 -3.30 -4.97 -2.83
N GLY A 247 -3.98 -5.72 -1.97
CA GLY A 247 -3.67 -5.82 -0.54
C GLY A 247 -2.85 -7.04 -0.17
N LEU A 248 -2.52 -7.14 1.12
CA LEU A 248 -1.72 -8.24 1.65
C LEU A 248 -2.42 -9.60 1.58
N GLY A 249 -3.76 -9.64 1.59
CA GLY A 249 -4.49 -10.91 1.42
C GLY A 249 -4.15 -11.58 0.10
N MET A 250 -4.04 -10.79 -0.98
CA MET A 250 -3.62 -11.26 -2.29
C MET A 250 -2.12 -11.55 -2.32
N VAL A 251 -1.28 -10.59 -1.89
CA VAL A 251 0.18 -10.73 -1.96
C VAL A 251 0.68 -11.96 -1.19
N TYR A 252 0.19 -12.19 0.03
CA TYR A 252 0.59 -13.35 0.84
C TYR A 252 -0.04 -14.68 0.39
N SER A 253 -1.05 -14.62 -0.48
CA SER A 253 -1.63 -15.81 -1.09
C SER A 253 -0.78 -16.34 -2.24
N LEU A 254 0.02 -15.49 -2.88
CA LEU A 254 0.77 -15.85 -4.08
C LEU A 254 2.17 -16.35 -3.72
N GLU A 255 2.63 -17.42 -4.38
CA GLU A 255 4.02 -17.89 -4.28
C GLU A 255 4.96 -16.94 -5.02
N ASP A 256 4.51 -16.43 -6.17
CA ASP A 256 5.16 -15.41 -6.98
C ASP A 256 4.11 -14.52 -7.69
N ASN A 257 4.56 -13.45 -8.35
CA ASN A 257 3.66 -12.50 -9.01
C ASN A 257 3.19 -12.94 -10.42
N GLU A 258 3.59 -14.10 -10.93
CA GLU A 258 3.32 -14.52 -12.30
C GLU A 258 1.81 -14.64 -12.61
N PRO A 259 0.94 -15.17 -11.72
CA PRO A 259 -0.51 -15.16 -11.95
C PRO A 259 -1.07 -13.74 -12.13
N LEU A 260 -0.56 -12.77 -11.36
CA LEU A 260 -0.96 -11.37 -11.48
C LEU A 260 -0.45 -10.76 -12.79
N TYR A 261 0.78 -11.07 -13.21
CA TYR A 261 1.32 -10.60 -14.49
C TYR A 261 0.49 -11.10 -15.67
N ARG A 262 0.17 -12.39 -15.72
CA ARG A 262 -0.70 -12.98 -16.75
C ARG A 262 -2.08 -12.33 -16.79
N LEU A 263 -2.67 -12.10 -15.61
CA LEU A 263 -3.96 -11.40 -15.53
C LEU A 263 -3.87 -9.97 -16.04
N MET A 264 -2.85 -9.21 -15.62
CA MET A 264 -2.68 -7.81 -15.99
C MET A 264 -2.34 -7.62 -17.47
N GLU A 265 -1.52 -8.50 -18.04
CA GLU A 265 -1.27 -8.56 -19.48
C GLU A 265 -2.57 -8.83 -20.23
N LYS A 266 -3.33 -9.85 -19.79
CA LYS A 266 -4.60 -10.20 -20.45
C LYS A 266 -5.61 -9.06 -20.36
N LEU A 267 -5.76 -8.42 -19.21
CA LEU A 267 -6.66 -7.28 -19.02
C LEU A 267 -6.29 -6.12 -19.94
N ASN A 268 -5.00 -5.75 -19.99
CA ASN A 268 -4.54 -4.64 -20.84
C ASN A 268 -4.55 -4.95 -22.34
N SER A 269 -4.66 -6.23 -22.74
CA SER A 269 -4.91 -6.60 -24.14
C SER A 269 -6.36 -6.34 -24.60
N VAL A 270 -7.32 -6.20 -23.68
CA VAL A 270 -8.76 -6.06 -24.00
C VAL A 270 -9.44 -4.85 -23.36
N SER A 271 -8.75 -4.16 -22.44
CA SER A 271 -9.25 -3.04 -21.64
C SER A 271 -8.06 -2.22 -21.12
N ASN A 272 -8.28 -1.32 -20.17
CA ASN A 272 -7.21 -0.49 -19.59
C ASN A 272 -7.20 -0.64 -18.06
N PHE A 273 -6.26 -1.43 -17.53
CA PHE A 273 -6.17 -1.77 -16.11
C PHE A 273 -4.83 -1.39 -15.49
N HIS A 274 -4.90 -0.93 -14.25
CA HIS A 274 -3.75 -0.52 -13.45
C HIS A 274 -3.74 -1.26 -12.11
N VAL A 275 -2.57 -1.45 -11.52
CA VAL A 275 -2.43 -1.97 -10.15
C VAL A 275 -1.87 -0.88 -9.25
N ILE A 276 -2.46 -0.72 -8.06
CA ILE A 276 -1.92 0.10 -6.98
C ILE A 276 -1.77 -0.79 -5.73
N PRO A 277 -0.53 -1.01 -5.23
CA PRO A 277 -0.31 -1.72 -3.99
C PRO A 277 -0.85 -0.90 -2.81
N MET A 278 -1.58 -1.55 -1.90
CA MET A 278 -2.13 -0.94 -0.69
C MET A 278 -1.09 -0.89 0.43
N SER A 279 0.00 -0.14 0.20
CA SER A 279 1.13 0.02 1.12
C SER A 279 0.68 0.41 2.54
N GLY A 280 1.25 -0.22 3.56
CA GLY A 280 0.81 0.02 4.95
C GLY A 280 1.39 1.28 5.59
N HIS A 281 2.72 1.32 5.70
CA HIS A 281 3.48 2.38 6.38
C HIS A 281 3.58 3.65 5.54
N TYR A 282 3.63 4.81 6.21
CA TYR A 282 3.38 6.08 5.52
C TYR A 282 4.44 6.44 4.48
N ASN A 283 5.67 5.95 4.62
CA ASN A 283 6.77 6.27 3.71
C ASN A 283 7.60 5.04 3.31
N MET A 284 7.00 3.85 3.28
CA MET A 284 7.63 2.62 2.78
C MET A 284 8.07 2.78 1.32
N VAL A 285 7.16 3.29 0.48
CA VAL A 285 7.45 3.55 -0.94
C VAL A 285 8.56 4.59 -1.10
N GLY A 286 8.65 5.58 -0.20
CA GLY A 286 9.76 6.53 -0.17
C GLY A 286 11.10 5.86 0.11
N PHE A 287 11.14 4.95 1.08
CA PHE A 287 12.35 4.17 1.38
C PHE A 287 12.79 3.34 0.16
N ASN A 288 11.85 2.61 -0.46
CA ASN A 288 12.14 1.77 -1.62
C ASN A 288 12.68 2.58 -2.80
N LYS A 289 12.11 3.77 -3.06
CA LYS A 289 12.59 4.68 -4.11
C LYS A 289 13.98 5.25 -3.80
N ASN A 290 14.21 5.69 -2.57
CA ASN A 290 15.50 6.23 -2.15
C ASN A 290 16.60 5.16 -2.26
N LEU A 291 16.34 3.94 -1.78
CA LEU A 291 17.32 2.85 -1.83
C LEU A 291 17.59 2.39 -3.27
N SER A 292 16.55 2.30 -4.10
CA SER A 292 16.69 1.93 -5.51
C SER A 292 17.44 2.98 -6.31
N GLY A 293 17.23 4.27 -6.03
CA GLY A 293 18.01 5.35 -6.66
C GLY A 293 19.51 5.27 -6.37
N GLU A 294 19.88 4.73 -5.20
CA GLU A 294 21.28 4.63 -4.76
C GLU A 294 21.94 3.29 -5.12
N THR A 295 21.16 2.21 -5.29
CA THR A 295 21.70 0.84 -5.35
C THR A 295 21.13 -0.01 -6.48
N GLY A 296 20.04 0.42 -7.12
CA GLY A 296 19.26 -0.38 -8.06
C GLY A 296 18.26 -1.34 -7.39
N TYR A 297 18.35 -1.57 -6.08
CA TYR A 297 17.48 -2.48 -5.33
C TYR A 297 16.52 -1.74 -4.40
N ILE A 298 15.33 -2.28 -4.18
CA ILE A 298 14.31 -1.62 -3.34
C ILE A 298 14.41 -1.94 -1.85
N ASN A 299 15.08 -3.04 -1.48
CA ASN A 299 15.22 -3.56 -0.11
C ASN A 299 16.34 -4.63 -0.07
N ARG A 300 16.62 -5.22 1.10
CA ARG A 300 17.60 -6.31 1.29
C ARG A 300 18.99 -6.05 0.67
N VAL A 301 19.53 -4.85 0.86
CA VAL A 301 20.85 -4.49 0.30
C VAL A 301 21.95 -4.74 1.33
N LYS A 302 23.03 -5.41 0.91
CA LYS A 302 24.31 -5.40 1.62
C LYS A 302 25.19 -4.30 1.04
N PHE A 303 25.67 -3.41 1.89
CA PHE A 303 26.73 -2.48 1.52
C PHE A 303 28.10 -3.14 1.76
N GLU A 304 28.96 -3.05 0.76
CA GLU A 304 30.38 -3.35 0.83
C GLU A 304 31.09 -2.01 0.63
N GLY A 305 31.83 -1.55 1.64
CA GLY A 305 32.44 -0.24 1.62
C GLY A 305 33.46 -0.10 0.50
N GLU A 306 33.49 1.09 -0.12
CA GLU A 306 34.66 1.60 -0.83
C GLU A 306 35.68 2.17 0.16
#